data_AF-A0A661M6L0-F1
#
_entry.id   AF-A0A661M6L0-F1
#
_cell.length_a   1.000
_cell.length_b   1.000
_cell.length_c   1.000
_cell.angle_alpha   90.00
_cell.angle_beta   90.00
_cell.angle_gamma   90.00
#
_symmetry.space_group_name_H-M   'P 1'
#
loop_
_entity.id
_entity.type
_entity.pdbx_description
1 polymer ?
#
loop_
_entity_poly.entity_id
_entity_poly.type
_entity_poly.pdbx_seq_one_letter_code
_entity_poly.pdbx_strand_id
1 'polypeptide(L)'
;MARSTECIESAWVSAILMTSREIDAETAQLLQRYGFEDIPFESLRERLAQGQLGASQNRITGNVEPPDEGDLQALPPLGGDVRRALAERGEEAMRQGQVAAVILAGGMATRFGGVVKAAVEVLDGESFLELKLRDIAAVAKRADATIPVYLMTSFATDEAIRKMAEALSTERCPIKTFPQFISLRVTPEGELFKDSSGALSSHAPGHGDLTFALRRSGILKAFRDRGGRTLMMSNVDNLTATLDPAVIGTHLESGAALTAEMAPKEPGDKGGAPARVDGKPQIVEAFRFPEDFDQERIPVFNTNTFVLDAEAIDTEFPLTWFAVDKTVDGKPAVQFERLVGELTAFLQPAFLRVERHGPDARFQPIKTPDDVGKELPDIVKALKARGSL
;
A
#
# COMPACT_ATOMS: atom_id res chain seq x y z
N MET A 1 5.45 -30.16 -21.75
CA MET A 1 5.65 -28.72 -21.96
C MET A 1 6.48 -28.14 -20.82
N ALA A 2 7.76 -28.53 -20.72
CA ALA A 2 8.65 -28.14 -19.62
C ALA A 2 10.02 -27.64 -20.13
N ARG A 3 10.08 -27.18 -21.40
CA ARG A 3 11.32 -26.74 -22.07
C ARG A 3 11.32 -25.25 -22.44
N SER A 4 10.35 -24.47 -21.98
CA SER A 4 10.20 -23.04 -22.35
C SER A 4 10.63 -22.06 -21.25
N THR A 5 10.68 -22.47 -19.98
CA THR A 5 11.04 -21.57 -18.86
C THR A 5 12.56 -21.40 -18.71
N GLU A 6 13.34 -22.48 -18.74
CA GLU A 6 14.83 -22.43 -18.63
C GLU A 6 15.50 -21.66 -19.79
N CYS A 7 14.90 -21.71 -20.99
CA CYS A 7 15.45 -21.04 -22.17
C CYS A 7 15.22 -19.51 -22.11
N ILE A 8 14.12 -19.07 -21.48
CA ILE A 8 13.82 -17.64 -21.26
C ILE A 8 14.62 -17.12 -20.05
N GLU A 9 14.76 -17.92 -18.98
CA GLU A 9 15.60 -17.60 -17.82
C GLU A 9 17.06 -17.34 -18.21
N SER A 10 17.65 -18.21 -19.05
CA SER A 10 19.04 -18.05 -19.49
C SER A 10 19.24 -16.88 -20.47
N ALA A 11 18.27 -16.59 -21.34
CA ALA A 11 18.37 -15.50 -22.30
C ALA A 11 18.23 -14.11 -21.63
N TRP A 12 17.37 -13.96 -20.62
CA TRP A 12 17.16 -12.69 -19.93
C TRP A 12 18.29 -12.36 -18.95
N VAL A 13 18.75 -13.35 -18.17
CA VAL A 13 19.95 -13.21 -17.33
C VAL A 13 21.18 -12.87 -18.20
N SER A 14 21.33 -13.53 -19.35
CA SER A 14 22.40 -13.18 -20.30
C SER A 14 22.22 -11.79 -20.91
N ALA A 15 21.00 -11.28 -21.10
CA ALA A 15 20.76 -9.94 -21.62
C ALA A 15 21.12 -8.85 -20.59
N ILE A 16 20.73 -9.01 -19.32
CA ILE A 16 21.16 -8.11 -18.22
C ILE A 16 22.68 -8.14 -18.04
N LEU A 17 23.27 -9.35 -17.99
CA LEU A 17 24.72 -9.52 -17.88
C LEU A 17 25.48 -8.98 -19.10
N MET A 18 24.82 -8.89 -20.27
CA MET A 18 25.38 -8.28 -21.47
C MET A 18 25.20 -6.76 -21.52
N THR A 19 24.17 -6.19 -20.88
CA THR A 19 23.94 -4.74 -20.84
C THR A 19 24.64 -4.02 -19.69
N SER A 20 25.05 -4.70 -18.61
CA SER A 20 26.02 -4.15 -17.68
C SER A 20 26.99 -5.22 -17.16
N ARG A 21 28.30 -4.99 -17.29
CA ARG A 21 29.35 -5.80 -16.64
C ARG A 21 29.35 -5.62 -15.11
N GLU A 22 28.32 -5.00 -14.54
CA GLU A 22 28.30 -4.46 -13.18
C GLU A 22 27.32 -5.18 -12.25
N ILE A 23 26.41 -6.01 -12.78
CA ILE A 23 25.46 -6.80 -11.99
C ILE A 23 25.99 -8.24 -11.89
N ASP A 24 26.25 -8.72 -10.68
CA ASP A 24 26.63 -10.11 -10.46
C ASP A 24 25.43 -11.08 -10.62
N ALA A 25 25.72 -12.38 -10.75
CA ALA A 25 24.71 -13.39 -11.04
C ALA A 25 23.66 -13.55 -9.92
N GLU A 26 24.04 -13.37 -8.66
CA GLU A 26 23.12 -13.50 -7.52
C GLU A 26 22.14 -12.32 -7.53
N THR A 27 22.65 -11.11 -7.71
CA THR A 27 21.82 -9.91 -7.87
C THR A 27 20.88 -10.03 -9.08
N ALA A 28 21.36 -10.51 -10.23
CA ALA A 28 20.52 -10.70 -11.42
C ALA A 28 19.35 -11.67 -11.17
N GLN A 29 19.58 -12.77 -10.46
CA GLN A 29 18.53 -13.74 -10.09
C GLN A 29 17.52 -13.12 -9.13
N LEU A 30 17.99 -12.34 -8.15
CA LEU A 30 17.11 -11.62 -7.23
C LEU A 30 16.21 -10.63 -7.97
N LEU A 31 16.80 -9.83 -8.86
CA LEU A 31 16.08 -8.85 -9.68
C LEU A 31 14.98 -9.50 -10.53
N GLN A 32 15.30 -10.58 -11.22
CA GLN A 32 14.35 -11.34 -12.03
C GLN A 32 13.22 -11.94 -11.19
N ARG A 33 13.56 -12.56 -10.05
CA ARG A 33 12.56 -13.19 -9.16
C ARG A 33 11.48 -12.20 -8.72
N TYR A 34 11.88 -10.96 -8.46
CA TYR A 34 11.01 -9.89 -7.99
C TYR A 34 10.61 -8.89 -9.08
N GLY A 35 10.70 -9.26 -10.36
CA GLY A 35 10.06 -8.54 -11.46
C GLY A 35 10.70 -7.19 -11.81
N PHE A 36 12.03 -7.09 -11.72
CA PHE A 36 12.76 -5.90 -12.17
C PHE A 36 12.50 -5.59 -13.65
N GLU A 37 12.27 -6.61 -14.48
CA GLU A 37 11.96 -6.51 -15.91
C GLU A 37 10.70 -5.70 -16.23
N ASP A 38 9.77 -5.65 -15.27
CA ASP A 38 8.50 -4.93 -15.40
C ASP A 38 8.65 -3.44 -15.05
N ILE A 39 9.86 -2.99 -14.66
CA ILE A 39 10.19 -1.59 -14.38
C ILE A 39 10.94 -0.99 -15.58
N PRO A 40 10.57 0.21 -16.05
CA PRO A 40 11.28 0.91 -17.12
C PRO A 40 12.59 1.55 -16.63
N PHE A 41 13.42 0.78 -15.92
CA PHE A 41 14.54 1.27 -15.12
C PHE A 41 15.56 2.11 -15.91
N GLU A 42 16.00 1.62 -17.07
CA GLU A 42 16.96 2.33 -17.91
C GLU A 42 16.41 3.69 -18.39
N SER A 43 15.13 3.75 -18.76
CA SER A 43 14.49 5.01 -19.15
C SER A 43 14.39 5.99 -17.96
N LEU A 44 14.05 5.50 -16.76
CA LEU A 44 14.01 6.35 -15.56
C LEU A 44 15.39 6.91 -15.23
N ARG A 45 16.43 6.09 -15.36
CA ARG A 45 17.82 6.48 -15.13
C ARG A 45 18.28 7.54 -16.13
N GLU A 46 18.00 7.35 -17.42
CA GLU A 46 18.31 8.33 -18.47
C GLU A 46 17.58 9.65 -18.26
N ARG A 47 16.29 9.60 -17.92
CA ARG A 47 15.48 10.80 -17.63
C ARG A 47 15.99 11.54 -16.40
N LEU A 48 16.42 10.83 -15.36
CA LEU A 48 17.06 11.42 -14.18
C LEU A 48 18.36 12.14 -14.57
N ALA A 49 19.25 11.46 -15.31
CA ALA A 49 20.52 12.04 -15.76
C ALA A 49 20.34 13.29 -16.66
N GLN A 50 19.22 13.37 -17.38
CA GLN A 50 18.83 14.52 -18.20
C GLN A 50 18.10 15.62 -17.41
N GLY A 51 17.93 15.48 -16.09
CA GLY A 51 17.22 16.44 -15.25
C GLY A 51 15.71 16.48 -15.46
N GLN A 52 15.13 15.43 -16.05
CA GLN A 52 13.70 15.32 -16.33
C GLN A 52 12.92 14.62 -15.20
N LEU A 53 13.63 14.12 -14.19
CA LEU A 53 13.06 13.60 -12.94
C LEU A 53 13.78 14.26 -11.76
N GLY A 54 13.06 14.44 -10.66
CA GLY A 54 13.59 15.05 -9.45
C GLY A 54 12.48 15.72 -8.63
N ALA A 55 12.84 16.26 -7.46
CA ALA A 55 11.89 16.87 -6.53
C ALA A 55 11.03 17.95 -7.19
N SER A 56 11.62 18.80 -8.06
CA SER A 56 10.86 19.85 -8.75
C SER A 56 9.93 19.30 -9.84
N GLN A 57 10.31 18.21 -10.52
CA GLN A 57 9.53 17.56 -11.57
C GLN A 57 8.39 16.71 -11.00
N ASN A 58 8.45 16.36 -9.71
CA ASN A 58 7.38 15.65 -9.01
C ASN A 58 6.15 16.55 -8.75
N ARG A 59 6.29 17.88 -8.82
CA ARG A 59 5.20 18.83 -8.57
C ARG A 59 4.19 18.84 -9.71
N ILE A 60 2.92 19.00 -9.35
CA ILE A 60 1.84 19.17 -10.30
C ILE A 60 1.94 20.57 -10.93
N THR A 61 1.83 20.63 -12.25
CA THR A 61 1.83 21.87 -13.03
C THR A 61 0.44 22.37 -13.41
N GLY A 62 -0.59 21.53 -13.27
CA GLY A 62 -1.99 21.88 -13.49
C GLY A 62 -2.59 22.73 -12.38
N ASN A 63 -3.86 23.12 -12.54
CA ASN A 63 -4.58 23.88 -11.52
C ASN A 63 -4.90 22.96 -10.33
N VAL A 64 -4.43 23.33 -9.13
CA VAL A 64 -4.71 22.57 -7.90
C VAL A 64 -5.62 23.37 -6.98
N GLU A 65 -6.75 22.77 -6.64
CA GLU A 65 -7.78 23.36 -5.78
C GLU A 65 -8.08 22.43 -4.60
N PRO A 66 -8.53 22.96 -3.45
CA PRO A 66 -9.07 22.12 -2.38
C PRO A 66 -10.25 21.26 -2.88
N PRO A 67 -10.64 20.21 -2.13
CA PRO A 67 -11.81 19.42 -2.47
C PRO A 67 -13.10 20.25 -2.40
N ASP A 68 -14.06 19.97 -3.28
CA ASP A 68 -15.37 20.61 -3.32
C ASP A 68 -16.30 20.08 -2.20
N GLU A 69 -17.39 20.81 -1.96
CA GLU A 69 -18.47 20.32 -1.12
C GLU A 69 -19.08 19.04 -1.74
N GLY A 70 -18.92 17.91 -1.05
CA GLY A 70 -19.37 16.59 -1.51
C GLY A 70 -18.24 15.63 -1.93
N ASP A 71 -17.03 16.13 -2.19
CA ASP A 71 -15.87 15.26 -2.47
C ASP A 71 -15.49 14.41 -1.25
N LEU A 72 -15.74 14.94 -0.04
CA LEU A 72 -15.44 14.29 1.24
C LEU A 72 -16.73 13.97 1.99
N GLN A 73 -16.99 12.68 2.21
CA GLN A 73 -18.15 12.19 2.96
C GLN A 73 -17.70 11.64 4.31
N ALA A 74 -18.41 11.94 5.39
CA ALA A 74 -18.11 11.36 6.69
C ALA A 74 -18.68 9.94 6.81
N LEU A 75 -17.89 9.03 7.35
CA LEU A 75 -18.38 7.72 7.76
C LEU A 75 -19.47 7.91 8.81
N PRO A 76 -20.68 7.32 8.63
CA PRO A 76 -21.74 7.48 9.61
C PRO A 76 -21.31 7.03 11.00
N PRO A 77 -21.73 7.74 12.06
CA PRO A 77 -21.22 7.51 13.40
C PRO A 77 -21.55 6.10 13.89
N LEU A 78 -20.62 5.52 14.65
CA LEU A 78 -20.78 4.21 15.29
C LEU A 78 -22.11 4.13 16.07
N GLY A 79 -22.87 3.07 15.84
CA GLY A 79 -24.15 2.83 16.52
C GLY A 79 -25.36 3.56 15.93
N GLY A 80 -25.22 4.35 14.86
CA GLY A 80 -26.34 4.94 14.12
C GLY A 80 -27.06 3.93 13.20
N ASP A 81 -28.33 4.21 12.84
CA ASP A 81 -29.11 3.37 11.92
C ASP A 81 -28.47 3.27 10.53
N VAL A 82 -27.99 4.40 9.99
CA VAL A 82 -27.30 4.43 8.68
C VAL A 82 -26.03 3.56 8.72
N ARG A 83 -25.25 3.66 9.80
CA ARG A 83 -24.05 2.85 10.00
C ARG A 83 -24.37 1.36 10.05
N ARG A 84 -25.47 0.97 10.70
CA ARG A 84 -25.96 -0.43 10.73
C ARG A 84 -26.36 -0.93 9.35
N ALA A 85 -27.15 -0.16 8.61
CA ALA A 85 -27.58 -0.54 7.26
C ALA A 85 -26.39 -0.74 6.30
N LEU A 86 -25.39 0.15 6.39
CA LEU A 86 -24.14 -0.01 5.63
C LEU A 86 -23.35 -1.25 6.09
N ALA A 87 -23.30 -1.52 7.39
CA ALA A 87 -22.63 -2.71 7.91
C ALA A 87 -23.30 -3.99 7.39
N GLU A 88 -24.62 -4.07 7.44
CA GLU A 88 -25.39 -5.20 6.91
C GLU A 88 -25.10 -5.46 5.42
N ARG A 89 -25.01 -4.39 4.62
CA ARG A 89 -24.63 -4.48 3.20
C ARG A 89 -23.22 -5.02 3.00
N GLY A 90 -22.25 -4.55 3.80
CA GLY A 90 -20.88 -5.05 3.72
C GLY A 90 -20.73 -6.49 4.21
N GLU A 91 -21.42 -6.86 5.30
CA GLU A 91 -21.44 -8.23 5.80
C GLU A 91 -22.08 -9.19 4.80
N GLU A 92 -23.11 -8.74 4.08
CA GLU A 92 -23.70 -9.53 3.00
C GLU A 92 -22.72 -9.78 1.86
N ALA A 93 -21.98 -8.75 1.44
CA ALA A 93 -20.91 -8.93 0.44
C ALA A 93 -19.82 -9.90 0.93
N MET A 94 -19.46 -9.85 2.22
CA MET A 94 -18.53 -10.81 2.83
C MET A 94 -19.08 -12.23 2.77
N ARG A 95 -20.34 -12.47 3.17
CA ARG A 95 -20.99 -13.80 3.09
C ARG A 95 -21.04 -14.36 1.67
N GLN A 96 -21.22 -13.49 0.69
CA GLN A 96 -21.21 -13.86 -0.73
C GLN A 96 -19.80 -14.13 -1.28
N GLY A 97 -18.75 -14.06 -0.45
CA GLY A 97 -17.36 -14.30 -0.86
C GLY A 97 -16.79 -13.17 -1.74
N GLN A 98 -17.39 -11.98 -1.70
CA GLN A 98 -17.02 -10.87 -2.59
C GLN A 98 -15.89 -10.00 -2.03
N VAL A 99 -15.50 -10.17 -0.77
CA VAL A 99 -14.57 -9.28 -0.07
C VAL A 99 -13.29 -10.02 0.30
N ALA A 100 -12.12 -9.41 0.03
CA ALA A 100 -10.84 -9.83 0.58
C ALA A 100 -10.13 -8.68 1.29
N ALA A 101 -9.23 -9.02 2.21
CA ALA A 101 -8.31 -8.07 2.81
C ALA A 101 -6.95 -8.11 2.11
N VAL A 102 -6.33 -6.94 1.91
CA VAL A 102 -4.96 -6.80 1.43
C VAL A 102 -4.16 -6.05 2.49
N ILE A 103 -3.03 -6.60 2.91
CA ILE A 103 -2.15 -5.96 3.90
C ILE A 103 -0.82 -5.64 3.24
N LEU A 104 -0.43 -4.36 3.28
CA LEU A 104 0.89 -3.94 2.81
C LEU A 104 1.93 -4.20 3.91
N ALA A 105 2.79 -5.19 3.67
CA ALA A 105 3.77 -5.70 4.63
C ALA A 105 5.19 -5.76 4.02
N GLY A 106 5.47 -4.93 3.03
CA GLY A 106 6.78 -4.84 2.38
C GLY A 106 7.84 -4.06 3.16
N GLY A 107 7.46 -3.38 4.24
CA GLY A 107 8.33 -2.47 4.98
C GLY A 107 9.23 -3.18 5.99
N MET A 108 10.50 -2.78 6.00
CA MET A 108 11.43 -3.06 7.10
C MET A 108 11.26 -2.00 8.20
N ALA A 109 11.34 -2.40 9.46
CA ALA A 109 11.33 -1.53 10.62
C ALA A 109 12.76 -1.11 10.98
N THR A 110 13.37 -0.27 10.14
CA THR A 110 14.76 0.21 10.36
C THR A 110 14.94 0.90 11.70
N ARG A 111 13.92 1.64 12.17
CA ARG A 111 13.88 2.28 13.50
C ARG A 111 13.71 1.30 14.67
N PHE A 112 13.38 0.04 14.39
CA PHE A 112 13.26 -1.07 15.34
C PHE A 112 14.40 -2.07 15.18
N GLY A 113 15.58 -1.62 14.70
CA GLY A 113 16.75 -2.48 14.55
C GLY A 113 16.78 -3.29 13.24
N GLY A 114 15.98 -2.92 12.24
CA GLY A 114 16.06 -3.53 10.91
C GLY A 114 15.34 -4.88 10.78
N VAL A 115 14.33 -5.13 11.63
CA VAL A 115 13.47 -6.33 11.54
C VAL A 115 12.32 -6.12 10.54
N VAL A 116 11.66 -7.21 10.14
CA VAL A 116 10.44 -7.15 9.33
C VAL A 116 9.33 -6.48 10.14
N LYS A 117 8.75 -5.38 9.64
CA LYS A 117 7.78 -4.59 10.42
C LYS A 117 6.56 -5.40 10.85
N ALA A 118 6.09 -6.30 9.98
CA ALA A 118 4.97 -7.19 10.24
C ALA A 118 5.18 -8.11 11.47
N ALA A 119 6.43 -8.43 11.80
CA ALA A 119 6.80 -9.33 12.90
C ALA A 119 7.14 -8.59 14.21
N VAL A 120 7.06 -7.25 14.24
CA VAL A 120 7.29 -6.49 15.48
C VAL A 120 6.12 -6.73 16.43
N GLU A 121 6.43 -7.20 17.64
CA GLU A 121 5.48 -7.35 18.76
C GLU A 121 4.99 -5.98 19.24
N VAL A 122 3.67 -5.85 19.41
CA VAL A 122 3.01 -4.58 19.75
C VAL A 122 2.16 -4.68 21.01
N LEU A 123 1.42 -5.79 21.17
CA LEU A 123 0.47 -5.97 22.27
C LEU A 123 0.49 -7.42 22.74
N ASP A 124 0.75 -7.63 24.03
CA ASP A 124 0.64 -8.93 24.70
C ASP A 124 1.37 -10.10 23.99
N GLY A 125 2.51 -9.81 23.36
CA GLY A 125 3.32 -10.78 22.61
C GLY A 125 2.82 -11.04 21.18
N GLU A 126 1.75 -10.39 20.73
CA GLU A 126 1.27 -10.44 19.35
C GLU A 126 1.94 -9.36 18.49
N SER A 127 2.36 -9.76 17.29
CA SER A 127 2.91 -8.89 16.26
C SER A 127 1.86 -8.06 15.54
N PHE A 128 2.28 -7.04 14.78
CA PHE A 128 1.37 -6.29 13.91
C PHE A 128 0.54 -7.20 12.99
N LEU A 129 1.19 -8.18 12.36
CA LEU A 129 0.48 -9.08 11.44
C LEU A 129 -0.54 -9.96 12.16
N GLU A 130 -0.19 -10.49 13.32
CA GLU A 130 -1.10 -11.31 14.14
C GLU A 130 -2.34 -10.51 14.55
N LEU A 131 -2.15 -9.27 15.03
CA LEU A 131 -3.26 -8.40 15.43
C LEU A 131 -4.16 -8.02 14.24
N LYS A 132 -3.59 -7.76 13.06
CA LYS A 132 -4.38 -7.50 11.84
C LYS A 132 -5.18 -8.74 11.41
N LEU A 133 -4.60 -9.93 11.50
CA LEU A 133 -5.27 -11.17 11.15
C LEU A 133 -6.34 -11.56 12.19
N ARG A 134 -6.11 -11.28 13.47
CA ARG A 134 -7.09 -11.46 14.55
C ARG A 134 -8.34 -10.60 14.31
N ASP A 135 -8.16 -9.34 13.91
CA ASP A 135 -9.28 -8.47 13.50
C ASP A 135 -10.07 -9.08 12.34
N ILE A 136 -9.40 -9.46 11.26
CA ILE A 136 -10.06 -10.06 10.09
C ILE A 136 -10.77 -11.36 10.45
N ALA A 137 -10.18 -12.20 11.30
CA ALA A 137 -10.79 -13.45 11.76
C ALA A 137 -12.04 -13.20 12.63
N ALA A 138 -12.01 -12.19 13.51
CA ALA A 138 -13.17 -11.78 14.30
C ALA A 138 -14.32 -11.29 13.40
N VAL A 139 -14.01 -10.48 12.39
CA VAL A 139 -14.98 -9.99 11.40
C VAL A 139 -15.54 -11.13 10.57
N ALA A 140 -14.69 -12.02 10.04
CA ALA A 140 -15.10 -13.19 9.27
C ALA A 140 -16.00 -14.13 10.09
N LYS A 141 -15.74 -14.29 11.39
CA LYS A 141 -16.59 -15.06 12.29
C LYS A 141 -17.94 -14.38 12.51
N ARG A 142 -17.97 -13.06 12.77
CA ARG A 142 -19.20 -12.30 13.00
C ARG A 142 -20.11 -12.28 11.76
N ALA A 143 -19.52 -12.10 10.58
CA ALA A 143 -20.25 -12.09 9.31
C ALA A 143 -20.65 -13.49 8.84
N ASP A 144 -20.17 -14.56 9.48
CA ASP A 144 -20.20 -15.94 9.00
C ASP A 144 -19.71 -16.10 7.55
N ALA A 145 -18.52 -15.56 7.28
CA ALA A 145 -17.89 -15.55 5.98
C ALA A 145 -16.50 -16.19 6.02
N THR A 146 -16.00 -16.58 4.85
CA THR A 146 -14.57 -16.83 4.61
C THR A 146 -13.98 -15.59 3.93
N ILE A 147 -12.97 -14.99 4.55
CA ILE A 147 -12.34 -13.75 4.04
C ILE A 147 -10.88 -14.06 3.69
N PRO A 148 -10.53 -14.19 2.39
CA PRO A 148 -9.15 -14.36 2.00
C PRO A 148 -8.31 -13.13 2.36
N VAL A 149 -7.06 -13.35 2.73
CA VAL A 149 -6.09 -12.30 3.04
C VAL A 149 -4.91 -12.39 2.10
N TYR A 150 -4.56 -11.27 1.47
CA TYR A 150 -3.43 -11.16 0.57
C TYR A 150 -2.37 -10.23 1.16
N LEU A 151 -1.18 -10.77 1.43
CA LEU A 151 -0.07 -10.02 2.01
C LEU A 151 0.88 -9.56 0.91
N MET A 152 0.98 -8.25 0.70
CA MET A 152 1.94 -7.66 -0.21
C MET A 152 3.30 -7.54 0.50
N THR A 153 4.29 -8.31 0.06
CA THR A 153 5.64 -8.35 0.65
C THR A 153 6.64 -7.55 -0.18
N SER A 154 7.91 -7.51 0.23
CA SER A 154 9.05 -7.05 -0.59
C SER A 154 10.11 -8.13 -0.63
N PHE A 155 11.12 -7.98 -1.49
CA PHE A 155 12.27 -8.90 -1.51
C PHE A 155 12.94 -9.07 -0.13
N ALA A 156 12.85 -8.06 0.74
CA ALA A 156 13.42 -8.07 2.09
C ALA A 156 12.51 -8.70 3.15
N THR A 157 11.19 -8.77 2.91
CA THR A 157 10.22 -9.27 3.90
C THR A 157 9.55 -10.59 3.51
N ASP A 158 9.64 -10.99 2.24
CA ASP A 158 8.85 -12.07 1.65
C ASP A 158 9.05 -13.42 2.34
N GLU A 159 10.30 -13.83 2.58
CA GLU A 159 10.57 -15.14 3.20
C GLU A 159 10.00 -15.24 4.62
N ALA A 160 10.25 -14.24 5.46
CA ALA A 160 9.77 -14.23 6.84
C ALA A 160 8.24 -14.19 6.88
N ILE A 161 7.62 -13.35 6.05
CA ILE A 161 6.15 -13.23 6.03
C ILE A 161 5.49 -14.47 5.45
N ARG A 162 6.09 -15.16 4.48
CA ARG A 162 5.58 -16.47 4.02
C ARG A 162 5.51 -17.49 5.15
N LYS A 163 6.57 -17.59 5.97
CA LYS A 163 6.59 -18.49 7.13
C LYS A 163 5.50 -18.11 8.15
N MET A 164 5.31 -16.82 8.43
CA MET A 164 4.21 -16.35 9.29
C MET A 164 2.85 -16.68 8.67
N ALA A 165 2.66 -16.43 7.38
CA ALA A 165 1.41 -16.67 6.67
C ALA A 165 1.01 -18.15 6.69
N GLU A 166 1.96 -19.06 6.51
CA GLU A 166 1.72 -20.51 6.62
C GLU A 166 1.23 -20.92 8.01
N ALA A 167 1.81 -20.35 9.07
CA ALA A 167 1.42 -20.63 10.44
C ALA A 167 0.08 -19.99 10.85
N LEU A 168 -0.22 -18.81 10.32
CA LEU A 168 -1.39 -18.00 10.71
C LEU A 168 -2.61 -18.22 9.80
N SER A 169 -2.46 -18.91 8.66
CA SER A 169 -3.55 -19.17 7.74
C SER A 169 -4.57 -20.15 8.32
N THR A 170 -5.85 -19.84 8.14
CA THR A 170 -6.96 -20.70 8.60
C THR A 170 -7.96 -20.96 7.46
N GLU A 171 -8.90 -21.89 7.65
CA GLU A 171 -9.96 -22.12 6.66
C GLU A 171 -10.86 -20.88 6.48
N ARG A 172 -11.07 -20.13 7.56
CA ARG A 172 -11.90 -18.92 7.56
C ARG A 172 -11.16 -17.70 7.01
N CYS A 173 -9.84 -17.64 7.19
CA CYS A 173 -8.98 -16.59 6.66
C CYS A 173 -7.78 -17.20 5.94
N PRO A 174 -7.96 -17.74 4.72
CA PRO A 174 -6.86 -18.30 3.96
C PRO A 174 -5.92 -17.18 3.49
N ILE A 175 -4.61 -17.36 3.74
CA ILE A 175 -3.61 -16.33 3.47
C ILE A 175 -2.80 -16.69 2.22
N LYS A 176 -2.55 -15.70 1.35
CA LYS A 176 -1.56 -15.79 0.27
C LYS A 176 -0.62 -14.60 0.33
N THR A 177 0.64 -14.81 -0.01
CA THR A 177 1.61 -13.73 -0.18
C THR A 177 1.85 -13.45 -1.66
N PHE A 178 2.15 -12.21 -1.99
CA PHE A 178 2.66 -11.81 -3.28
C PHE A 178 3.65 -10.65 -3.09
N PRO A 179 4.85 -10.72 -3.65
CA PRO A 179 5.80 -9.64 -3.50
C PRO A 179 5.50 -8.50 -4.47
N GLN A 180 5.70 -7.27 -4.01
CA GLN A 180 5.87 -6.11 -4.89
C GLN A 180 7.19 -6.22 -5.69
N PHE A 181 7.42 -5.29 -6.61
CA PHE A 181 8.62 -5.36 -7.44
C PHE A 181 9.90 -5.04 -6.66
N ILE A 182 11.04 -5.20 -7.33
CA ILE A 182 12.37 -4.77 -6.87
C ILE A 182 12.97 -3.81 -7.90
N SER A 183 13.73 -2.83 -7.43
CA SER A 183 14.52 -1.91 -8.27
C SER A 183 15.88 -1.65 -7.64
N LEU A 184 16.73 -0.93 -8.36
CA LEU A 184 18.06 -0.52 -7.92
C LEU A 184 18.06 0.99 -7.61
N ARG A 185 18.84 1.37 -6.60
CA ARG A 185 19.18 2.77 -6.37
C ARG A 185 20.18 3.24 -7.40
N VAL A 186 20.10 4.53 -7.72
CA VAL A 186 21.08 5.21 -8.58
C VAL A 186 21.67 6.41 -7.84
N THR A 187 22.80 6.93 -8.30
CA THR A 187 23.31 8.24 -7.85
C THR A 187 22.43 9.36 -8.44
N PRO A 188 22.54 10.61 -7.96
CA PRO A 188 21.86 11.76 -8.60
C PRO A 188 22.19 11.93 -10.08
N GLU A 189 23.36 11.47 -10.52
CA GLU A 189 23.82 11.48 -11.92
C GLU A 189 23.25 10.31 -12.75
N GLY A 190 22.52 9.39 -12.11
CA GLY A 190 21.94 8.22 -12.76
C GLY A 190 22.90 7.04 -12.87
N GLU A 191 24.01 6.98 -12.13
CA GLU A 191 24.87 5.79 -12.12
C GLU A 191 24.34 4.73 -11.14
N LEU A 192 24.65 3.43 -11.33
CA LEU A 192 24.24 2.40 -10.37
C LEU A 192 24.86 2.66 -8.99
N PHE A 193 24.02 2.73 -7.95
CA PHE A 193 24.50 2.99 -6.60
C PHE A 193 25.02 1.70 -5.95
N LYS A 194 26.26 1.76 -5.46
CA LYS A 194 26.88 0.71 -4.66
C LYS A 194 27.00 1.12 -3.20
N ASP A 195 26.64 0.21 -2.30
CA ASP A 195 26.77 0.42 -0.86
C ASP A 195 28.24 0.38 -0.39
N SER A 196 28.45 0.55 0.92
CA SER A 196 29.79 0.50 1.52
C SER A 196 30.55 -0.83 1.33
N SER A 197 29.83 -1.93 1.06
CA SER A 197 30.42 -3.24 0.75
C SER A 197 30.79 -3.39 -0.74
N GLY A 198 30.35 -2.46 -1.59
CA GLY A 198 30.52 -2.52 -3.04
C GLY A 198 29.40 -3.28 -3.76
N ALA A 199 28.38 -3.75 -3.05
CA ALA A 199 27.22 -4.41 -3.61
C ALA A 199 26.21 -3.41 -4.18
N LEU A 200 25.44 -3.81 -5.19
CA LEU A 200 24.38 -2.99 -5.74
C LEU A 200 23.23 -2.81 -4.75
N SER A 201 22.81 -1.57 -4.57
CA SER A 201 21.83 -1.25 -3.55
C SER A 201 20.39 -1.38 -4.08
N SER A 202 19.69 -2.42 -3.65
CA SER A 202 18.30 -2.71 -4.06
C SER A 202 17.25 -2.06 -3.16
N HIS A 203 16.08 -1.76 -3.71
CA HIS A 203 14.91 -1.26 -2.96
C HIS A 203 13.58 -1.76 -3.53
N ALA A 204 12.53 -1.71 -2.71
CA ALA A 204 11.16 -1.93 -3.14
C ALA A 204 10.59 -0.61 -3.70
N PRO A 205 9.98 -0.57 -4.90
CA PRO A 205 9.55 0.67 -5.55
C PRO A 205 8.25 1.30 -5.00
N GLY A 206 7.88 0.98 -3.76
CA GLY A 206 6.77 1.60 -3.07
C GLY A 206 5.41 0.93 -3.32
N HIS A 207 4.42 1.38 -2.56
CA HIS A 207 3.11 0.73 -2.51
C HIS A 207 2.26 0.91 -3.78
N GLY A 208 2.65 1.79 -4.71
CA GLY A 208 2.01 1.91 -6.02
C GLY A 208 2.14 0.67 -6.89
N ASP A 209 3.01 -0.27 -6.54
CA ASP A 209 3.13 -1.57 -7.19
C ASP A 209 1.94 -2.49 -6.94
N LEU A 210 1.06 -2.18 -5.98
CA LEU A 210 -0.01 -3.07 -5.51
C LEU A 210 -0.80 -3.75 -6.63
N THR A 211 -1.38 -2.97 -7.55
CA THR A 211 -2.29 -3.50 -8.57
C THR A 211 -1.51 -4.35 -9.60
N PHE A 212 -0.33 -3.89 -9.99
CA PHE A 212 0.57 -4.60 -10.91
C PHE A 212 1.06 -5.93 -10.33
N ALA A 213 1.56 -5.93 -9.10
CA ALA A 213 2.05 -7.11 -8.42
C ALA A 213 0.93 -8.12 -8.13
N LEU A 214 -0.25 -7.64 -7.74
CA LEU A 214 -1.42 -8.49 -7.52
C LEU A 214 -1.89 -9.16 -8.82
N ARG A 215 -1.85 -8.45 -9.95
CA ARG A 215 -2.14 -8.99 -11.29
C ARG A 215 -1.08 -10.00 -11.74
N ARG A 216 0.21 -9.65 -11.65
CA ARG A 216 1.35 -10.52 -11.98
C ARG A 216 1.31 -11.84 -11.21
N SER A 217 0.88 -11.81 -9.95
CA SER A 217 0.76 -13.02 -9.12
C SER A 217 -0.37 -13.97 -9.54
N GLY A 218 -1.30 -13.52 -10.38
CA GLY A 218 -2.52 -14.25 -10.72
C GLY A 218 -3.58 -14.28 -9.60
N ILE A 219 -3.30 -13.70 -8.42
CA ILE A 219 -4.24 -13.66 -7.29
C ILE A 219 -5.47 -12.83 -7.65
N LEU A 220 -5.32 -11.66 -8.29
CA LEU A 220 -6.47 -10.84 -8.67
C LEU A 220 -7.44 -11.62 -9.56
N LYS A 221 -6.89 -12.25 -10.61
CA LYS A 221 -7.67 -13.07 -11.54
C LYS A 221 -8.39 -14.20 -10.79
N ALA A 222 -7.67 -14.96 -9.96
CA ALA A 222 -8.24 -16.08 -9.22
C ALA A 222 -9.31 -15.63 -8.20
N PHE A 223 -9.18 -14.44 -7.62
CA PHE A 223 -10.18 -13.84 -6.74
C PHE A 223 -11.44 -13.48 -7.53
N ARG A 224 -11.30 -12.77 -8.66
CA ARG A 224 -12.41 -12.40 -9.54
C ARG A 224 -13.15 -13.61 -10.10
N ASP A 225 -12.42 -14.62 -10.58
CA ASP A 225 -12.99 -15.88 -11.12
C ASP A 225 -13.87 -16.61 -10.09
N ARG A 226 -13.65 -16.38 -8.79
CA ARG A 226 -14.42 -16.95 -7.68
C ARG A 226 -15.56 -16.03 -7.18
N GLY A 227 -15.84 -14.95 -7.89
CA GLY A 227 -16.87 -13.97 -7.53
C GLY A 227 -16.38 -12.82 -6.64
N GLY A 228 -15.08 -12.72 -6.38
CA GLY A 228 -14.48 -11.61 -5.65
C GLY A 228 -14.68 -10.27 -6.35
N ARG A 229 -15.04 -9.22 -5.59
CA ARG A 229 -15.34 -7.88 -6.12
C ARG A 229 -14.62 -6.76 -5.40
N THR A 230 -14.39 -6.88 -4.11
CA THR A 230 -13.92 -5.77 -3.27
C THR A 230 -12.68 -6.17 -2.49
N LEU A 231 -11.64 -5.34 -2.56
CA LEU A 231 -10.38 -5.52 -1.83
C LEU A 231 -10.21 -4.35 -0.86
N MET A 232 -10.18 -4.62 0.44
CA MET A 232 -9.80 -3.60 1.42
C MET A 232 -8.30 -3.69 1.68
N MET A 233 -7.57 -2.65 1.28
CA MET A 233 -6.14 -2.51 1.49
C MET A 233 -5.82 -1.61 2.68
N SER A 234 -4.85 -2.02 3.50
CA SER A 234 -4.29 -1.19 4.57
C SER A 234 -2.81 -1.49 4.83
N ASN A 235 -2.09 -0.52 5.41
CA ASN A 235 -0.74 -0.77 5.91
C ASN A 235 -0.77 -1.68 7.16
N VAL A 236 0.26 -2.51 7.30
CA VAL A 236 0.42 -3.41 8.47
C VAL A 236 0.57 -2.66 9.80
N ASP A 237 1.04 -1.41 9.75
CA ASP A 237 1.38 -0.61 10.93
C ASP A 237 0.22 0.25 11.48
N ASN A 238 -0.89 0.32 10.75
CA ASN A 238 -2.11 0.95 11.21
C ASN A 238 -3.10 -0.13 11.67
N LEU A 239 -3.05 -0.43 12.97
CA LEU A 239 -3.89 -1.46 13.60
C LEU A 239 -5.37 -1.05 13.67
N THR A 240 -5.68 0.25 13.64
CA THR A 240 -7.08 0.73 13.69
C THR A 240 -7.77 0.74 12.33
N ALA A 241 -7.03 0.60 11.22
CA ALA A 241 -7.57 0.29 9.90
C ALA A 241 -8.06 -1.17 9.83
N THR A 242 -9.10 -1.46 10.59
CA THR A 242 -9.78 -2.75 10.71
C THR A 242 -10.68 -3.03 9.50
N LEU A 243 -10.94 -4.32 9.21
CA LEU A 243 -11.88 -4.71 8.17
C LEU A 243 -13.32 -4.40 8.62
N ASP A 244 -13.79 -3.21 8.29
CA ASP A 244 -15.06 -2.68 8.77
C ASP A 244 -16.18 -2.89 7.73
N PRO A 245 -17.21 -3.71 8.03
CA PRO A 245 -18.27 -3.96 7.07
C PRO A 245 -19.01 -2.71 6.62
N ALA A 246 -19.15 -1.69 7.46
CA ALA A 246 -19.82 -0.48 7.03
C ALA A 246 -18.94 0.42 6.14
N VAL A 247 -17.61 0.31 6.22
CA VAL A 247 -16.73 0.93 5.21
C VAL A 247 -16.90 0.22 3.86
N ILE A 248 -16.98 -1.12 3.85
CA ILE A 248 -17.31 -1.89 2.65
C ILE A 248 -18.68 -1.50 2.11
N GLY A 249 -19.70 -1.43 2.97
CA GLY A 249 -21.05 -1.00 2.58
C GLY A 249 -21.08 0.42 2.00
N THR A 250 -20.32 1.35 2.58
CA THR A 250 -20.19 2.72 2.07
C THR A 250 -19.58 2.73 0.67
N HIS A 251 -18.50 1.96 0.45
CA HIS A 251 -17.90 1.80 -0.88
C HIS A 251 -18.92 1.26 -1.89
N LEU A 252 -19.61 0.17 -1.54
CA LEU A 252 -20.62 -0.45 -2.40
C LEU A 252 -21.82 0.46 -2.70
N GLU A 253 -22.21 1.33 -1.76
CA GLU A 253 -23.29 2.31 -1.96
C GLU A 253 -22.84 3.47 -2.85
N SER A 254 -21.60 3.93 -2.69
CA SER A 254 -21.05 5.04 -3.48
C SER A 254 -20.92 4.74 -4.97
N GLY A 255 -20.75 3.47 -5.34
CA GLY A 255 -20.44 3.06 -6.72
C GLY A 255 -19.06 3.52 -7.21
N ALA A 256 -18.20 4.03 -6.33
CA ALA A 256 -16.85 4.41 -6.67
C ALA A 256 -15.99 3.19 -6.99
N ALA A 257 -15.02 3.35 -7.90
CA ALA A 257 -14.04 2.32 -8.18
C ALA A 257 -12.97 2.21 -7.07
N LEU A 258 -12.77 3.28 -6.31
CA LEU A 258 -11.83 3.36 -5.21
C LEU A 258 -12.38 4.27 -4.11
N THR A 259 -12.48 3.79 -2.88
CA THR A 259 -12.78 4.61 -1.70
C THR A 259 -11.53 4.75 -0.85
N ALA A 260 -11.11 5.97 -0.55
CA ALA A 260 -9.94 6.25 0.28
C ALA A 260 -10.35 6.83 1.63
N GLU A 261 -9.82 6.26 2.71
CA GLU A 261 -10.03 6.81 4.05
C GLU A 261 -9.16 8.06 4.29
N MET A 262 -9.76 9.08 4.88
CA MET A 262 -9.15 10.37 5.17
C MET A 262 -9.29 10.70 6.65
N ALA A 263 -8.19 10.92 7.36
CA ALA A 263 -8.21 11.28 8.77
C ALA A 263 -8.08 12.80 8.95
N PRO A 264 -8.70 13.41 9.98
CA PRO A 264 -8.43 14.79 10.37
C PRO A 264 -6.94 15.05 10.62
N LYS A 265 -6.41 16.14 10.06
CA LYS A 265 -5.04 16.61 10.34
C LYS A 265 -4.95 17.17 11.76
N GLU A 266 -3.80 16.93 12.38
CA GLU A 266 -3.34 17.57 13.60
C GLU A 266 -2.09 18.42 13.30
N PRO A 267 -1.75 19.40 14.17
CA PRO A 267 -0.57 20.23 13.98
C PRO A 267 0.70 19.40 13.79
N GLY A 268 1.39 19.62 12.67
CA GLY A 268 2.64 18.93 12.33
C GLY A 268 2.47 17.70 11.43
N ASP A 269 1.24 17.27 11.14
CA ASP A 269 1.02 16.22 10.15
C ASP A 269 1.46 16.65 8.76
N LYS A 270 2.09 15.71 8.07
CA LYS A 270 2.47 15.84 6.66
C LYS A 270 2.09 14.57 5.94
N GLY A 271 1.44 14.71 4.80
CA GLY A 271 1.04 13.58 3.97
C GLY A 271 0.22 14.02 2.78
N GLY A 272 -0.11 13.06 1.90
CA GLY A 272 -1.04 13.31 0.83
C GLY A 272 -2.42 13.69 1.33
N ALA A 273 -3.16 14.42 0.51
CA ALA A 273 -4.48 14.94 0.84
C ALA A 273 -5.38 14.90 -0.41
N PRO A 274 -6.71 14.84 -0.23
CA PRO A 274 -7.64 14.96 -1.35
C PRO A 274 -7.59 16.40 -1.89
N ALA A 275 -7.44 16.55 -3.19
CA ALA A 275 -7.46 17.83 -3.89
C ALA A 275 -8.06 17.64 -5.29
N ARG A 276 -8.45 18.74 -5.94
CA ARG A 276 -8.83 18.73 -7.35
C ARG A 276 -7.65 19.15 -8.19
N VAL A 277 -7.31 18.36 -9.20
CA VAL A 277 -6.30 18.70 -10.20
C VAL A 277 -7.01 18.80 -11.53
N ASP A 278 -6.98 19.99 -12.14
CA ASP A 278 -7.70 20.31 -13.37
C ASP A 278 -9.19 19.88 -13.30
N GLY A 279 -9.81 20.19 -12.15
CA GLY A 279 -11.22 19.89 -11.87
C GLY A 279 -11.54 18.43 -11.59
N LYS A 280 -10.56 17.54 -11.37
CA LYS A 280 -10.77 16.13 -11.00
C LYS A 280 -10.31 15.83 -9.57
N PRO A 281 -11.17 15.27 -8.70
CA PRO A 281 -10.78 14.89 -7.35
C PRO A 281 -9.80 13.72 -7.39
N GLN A 282 -8.67 13.86 -6.68
CA GLN A 282 -7.64 12.83 -6.54
C GLN A 282 -6.81 13.07 -5.27
N ILE A 283 -5.99 12.09 -4.91
CA ILE A 283 -5.00 12.22 -3.84
C ILE A 283 -3.73 12.81 -4.44
N VAL A 284 -3.28 13.91 -3.83
CA VAL A 284 -2.01 14.55 -4.15
C VAL A 284 -1.09 14.39 -2.94
N GLU A 285 0.09 13.79 -3.12
CA GLU A 285 1.08 13.71 -2.04
C GLU A 285 1.66 15.08 -1.69
N ALA A 286 2.07 15.27 -0.43
CA ALA A 286 2.57 16.55 0.07
C ALA A 286 3.65 17.19 -0.83
N PHE A 287 4.62 16.39 -1.31
CA PHE A 287 5.71 16.87 -2.16
C PHE A 287 5.29 17.18 -3.60
N ARG A 288 4.08 16.80 -4.01
CA ARG A 288 3.54 17.04 -5.35
C ARG A 288 2.73 18.34 -5.45
N PHE A 289 2.30 18.92 -4.33
CA PHE A 289 1.58 20.20 -4.37
C PHE A 289 2.47 21.31 -4.96
N PRO A 290 1.87 22.25 -5.70
CA PRO A 290 2.53 23.50 -6.07
C PRO A 290 3.09 24.22 -4.83
N GLU A 291 4.19 24.95 -4.98
CA GLU A 291 4.87 25.60 -3.84
C GLU A 291 4.02 26.68 -3.16
N ASP A 292 3.15 27.32 -3.94
CA ASP A 292 2.23 28.37 -3.52
C ASP A 292 0.87 27.83 -3.06
N PHE A 293 0.65 26.52 -3.12
CA PHE A 293 -0.59 25.92 -2.63
C PHE A 293 -0.58 25.79 -1.10
N ASP A 294 -1.54 26.44 -0.45
CA ASP A 294 -1.77 26.30 0.99
C ASP A 294 -2.51 24.98 1.31
N GLN A 295 -1.74 23.96 1.69
CA GLN A 295 -2.27 22.64 2.07
C GLN A 295 -3.09 22.65 3.37
N GLU A 296 -2.97 23.68 4.22
CA GLU A 296 -3.74 23.80 5.47
C GLU A 296 -5.24 24.03 5.20
N ARG A 297 -5.58 24.47 3.98
CA ARG A 297 -6.97 24.56 3.50
C ARG A 297 -7.65 23.19 3.40
N ILE A 298 -6.89 22.09 3.45
CA ILE A 298 -7.42 20.72 3.41
C ILE A 298 -7.31 20.13 4.82
N PRO A 299 -8.43 19.97 5.56
CA PRO A 299 -8.43 19.60 6.97
C PRO A 299 -8.20 18.10 7.22
N VAL A 300 -7.98 17.32 6.16
CA VAL A 300 -7.80 15.87 6.22
C VAL A 300 -6.58 15.44 5.39
N PHE A 301 -6.08 14.24 5.67
CA PHE A 301 -4.97 13.63 4.93
C PHE A 301 -5.22 12.14 4.72
N ASN A 302 -4.57 11.61 3.69
CA ASN A 302 -4.64 10.22 3.26
C ASN A 302 -4.08 9.29 4.33
N THR A 303 -4.88 8.31 4.76
CA THR A 303 -4.46 7.27 5.71
C THR A 303 -3.71 6.11 5.04
N ASN A 304 -3.68 6.10 3.71
CA ASN A 304 -3.23 4.99 2.88
C ASN A 304 -4.00 3.69 3.17
N THR A 305 -5.31 3.82 3.41
CA THR A 305 -6.28 2.73 3.53
C THR A 305 -7.34 2.90 2.47
N PHE A 306 -7.57 1.86 1.65
CA PHE A 306 -8.44 1.93 0.48
C PHE A 306 -9.37 0.74 0.40
N VAL A 307 -10.55 0.96 -0.17
CA VAL A 307 -11.42 -0.09 -0.68
C VAL A 307 -11.41 0.01 -2.20
N LEU A 308 -11.02 -1.07 -2.87
CA LEU A 308 -10.79 -1.12 -4.31
C LEU A 308 -11.80 -2.08 -4.96
N ASP A 309 -12.39 -1.64 -6.07
CA ASP A 309 -13.11 -2.54 -6.97
C ASP A 309 -12.11 -3.41 -7.75
N ALA A 310 -12.26 -4.72 -7.64
CA ALA A 310 -11.33 -5.71 -8.19
C ALA A 310 -11.33 -5.73 -9.72
N GLU A 311 -12.45 -5.39 -10.36
CA GLU A 311 -12.53 -5.28 -11.82
C GLU A 311 -11.88 -4.00 -12.32
N ALA A 312 -12.14 -2.86 -11.65
CA ALA A 312 -11.59 -1.57 -12.01
C ALA A 312 -10.06 -1.53 -11.95
N ILE A 313 -9.44 -2.28 -11.01
CA ILE A 313 -7.98 -2.35 -10.89
C ILE A 313 -7.32 -3.41 -11.79
N ASP A 314 -8.10 -4.23 -12.53
CA ASP A 314 -7.54 -5.25 -13.44
C ASP A 314 -7.15 -4.67 -14.80
N THR A 315 -6.32 -3.64 -14.76
CA THR A 315 -5.77 -2.95 -15.93
C THR A 315 -4.38 -2.41 -15.61
N GLU A 316 -3.64 -2.02 -16.64
CA GLU A 316 -2.44 -1.19 -16.48
C GLU A 316 -2.82 0.26 -16.20
N PHE A 317 -2.05 0.90 -15.32
CA PHE A 317 -2.17 2.34 -15.05
C PHE A 317 -0.84 3.03 -15.37
N PRO A 318 -0.84 4.18 -16.06
CA PRO A 318 0.38 4.95 -16.32
C PRO A 318 0.74 5.78 -15.08
N LEU A 319 0.97 5.11 -13.94
CA LEU A 319 1.40 5.78 -12.71
C LEU A 319 2.76 6.44 -12.91
N THR A 320 2.95 7.58 -12.28
CA THR A 320 4.18 8.35 -12.27
C THR A 320 5.25 7.63 -11.44
N TRP A 321 6.45 7.53 -12.00
CA TRP A 321 7.65 7.15 -11.25
C TRP A 321 8.28 8.39 -10.64
N PHE A 322 8.19 8.53 -9.32
CA PHE A 322 8.77 9.64 -8.58
C PHE A 322 10.23 9.33 -8.26
N ALA A 323 11.13 10.24 -8.63
CA ALA A 323 12.50 10.20 -8.14
C ALA A 323 12.53 10.79 -6.72
N VAL A 324 12.94 9.99 -5.75
CA VAL A 324 12.99 10.33 -4.34
C VAL A 324 14.43 10.28 -3.86
N ASP A 325 14.92 11.41 -3.36
CA ASP A 325 16.25 11.52 -2.78
C ASP A 325 16.30 10.79 -1.43
N LYS A 326 17.36 10.01 -1.25
CA LYS A 326 17.67 9.26 -0.03
C LYS A 326 19.13 9.44 0.32
N THR A 327 19.44 9.15 1.58
CA THR A 327 20.81 8.99 2.05
C THR A 327 21.02 7.53 2.41
N VAL A 328 21.96 6.86 1.75
CA VAL A 328 22.33 5.47 2.01
C VAL A 328 23.82 5.44 2.30
N ASP A 329 24.22 4.87 3.44
CA ASP A 329 25.62 4.85 3.91
C ASP A 329 26.29 6.23 3.90
N GLY A 330 25.52 7.29 4.22
CA GLY A 330 25.99 8.67 4.22
C GLY A 330 26.17 9.30 2.83
N LYS A 331 25.83 8.59 1.74
CA LYS A 331 25.94 9.07 0.36
C LYS A 331 24.55 9.38 -0.23
N PRO A 332 24.42 10.39 -1.11
CA PRO A 332 23.20 10.64 -1.86
C PRO A 332 22.86 9.47 -2.78
N ALA A 333 21.60 9.04 -2.76
CA ALA A 333 21.05 8.03 -3.65
C ALA A 333 19.65 8.46 -4.08
N VAL A 334 19.21 8.02 -5.25
CA VAL A 334 17.86 8.23 -5.77
C VAL A 334 17.17 6.88 -5.87
N GLN A 335 15.91 6.87 -5.44
CA GLN A 335 14.98 5.77 -5.61
C GLN A 335 13.83 6.18 -6.50
N PHE A 336 13.46 5.30 -7.43
CA PHE A 336 12.22 5.46 -8.16
C PHE A 336 11.10 4.74 -7.40
N GLU A 337 10.03 5.47 -7.08
CA GLU A 337 8.87 4.95 -6.34
C GLU A 337 7.57 5.26 -7.08
N ARG A 338 6.57 4.39 -6.95
CA ARG A 338 5.17 4.64 -7.32
C ARG A 338 4.29 4.68 -6.08
N LEU A 339 3.19 5.41 -6.18
CA LEU A 339 2.29 5.66 -5.07
C LEU A 339 0.86 5.21 -5.41
N VAL A 340 0.30 4.34 -4.58
CA VAL A 340 -1.04 3.78 -4.79
C VAL A 340 -2.14 4.84 -4.79
N GLY A 341 -1.94 5.96 -4.07
CA GLY A 341 -2.88 7.07 -4.04
C GLY A 341 -3.10 7.68 -5.42
N GLU A 342 -2.13 7.59 -6.34
CA GLU A 342 -2.25 8.12 -7.69
C GLU A 342 -3.27 7.34 -8.55
N LEU A 343 -3.71 6.14 -8.13
CA LEU A 343 -4.83 5.46 -8.77
C LEU A 343 -6.09 6.34 -8.83
N THR A 344 -6.27 7.24 -7.85
CA THR A 344 -7.41 8.19 -7.82
C THR A 344 -7.38 9.22 -8.95
N ALA A 345 -6.27 9.39 -9.67
CA ALA A 345 -6.21 10.19 -10.89
C ALA A 345 -6.84 9.48 -12.10
N PHE A 346 -6.95 8.14 -12.04
CA PHE A 346 -7.38 7.28 -13.15
C PHE A 346 -8.72 6.57 -12.86
N LEU A 347 -9.05 6.37 -11.59
CA LEU A 347 -10.28 5.74 -11.13
C LEU A 347 -11.19 6.79 -10.50
N GLN A 348 -12.51 6.63 -10.66
CA GLN A 348 -13.48 7.45 -9.94
C GLN A 348 -13.34 7.22 -8.43
N PRO A 349 -12.87 8.22 -7.65
CA PRO A 349 -12.64 8.03 -6.24
C PRO A 349 -13.86 8.47 -5.41
N ALA A 350 -13.98 7.93 -4.21
CA ALA A 350 -14.74 8.52 -3.11
C ALA A 350 -13.79 8.76 -1.92
N PHE A 351 -13.89 9.90 -1.26
CA PHE A 351 -13.10 10.19 -0.06
C PHE A 351 -13.96 10.08 1.18
N LEU A 352 -13.59 9.17 2.07
CA LEU A 352 -14.32 8.85 3.28
C LEU A 352 -13.58 9.43 4.49
N ARG A 353 -14.10 10.50 5.08
CA ARG A 353 -13.61 11.01 6.36
C ARG A 353 -13.91 10.00 7.46
N VAL A 354 -12.86 9.57 8.14
CA VAL A 354 -12.91 8.63 9.26
C VAL A 354 -12.42 9.30 10.53
N GLU A 355 -12.78 8.72 11.69
CA GLU A 355 -12.28 9.20 12.97
C GLU A 355 -10.80 8.83 13.16
N ARG A 356 -10.02 9.77 13.69
CA ARG A 356 -8.62 9.52 14.06
C ARG A 356 -8.50 8.88 15.44
N HIS A 357 -9.31 9.35 16.39
CA HIS A 357 -9.25 8.97 17.80
C HIS A 357 -10.55 8.32 18.30
N GLY A 358 -10.46 7.75 19.51
CA GLY A 358 -11.62 7.20 20.19
C GLY A 358 -12.04 5.81 19.71
N PRO A 359 -13.24 5.35 20.09
CA PRO A 359 -13.67 3.97 19.84
C PRO A 359 -13.92 3.64 18.36
N ASP A 360 -14.15 4.65 17.52
CA ASP A 360 -14.29 4.48 16.06
C ASP A 360 -13.02 4.89 15.30
N ALA A 361 -11.89 5.08 15.99
CA ALA A 361 -10.61 5.41 15.36
C ALA A 361 -10.27 4.43 14.22
N ARG A 362 -9.72 4.98 13.13
CA ARG A 362 -9.25 4.24 11.95
C ARG A 362 -7.84 4.63 11.51
N PHE A 363 -7.21 5.58 12.21
CA PHE A 363 -5.85 6.01 11.91
C PHE A 363 -5.01 6.19 13.17
N GLN A 364 -4.25 5.15 13.51
CA GLN A 364 -3.25 5.16 14.59
C GLN A 364 -1.98 4.40 14.14
N PRO A 365 -1.22 4.94 13.18
CA PRO A 365 -0.05 4.26 12.66
C PRO A 365 1.14 4.31 13.63
N ILE A 366 1.78 3.17 13.87
CA ILE A 366 3.00 3.11 14.67
C ILE A 366 4.22 3.17 13.73
N LYS A 367 5.01 4.25 13.81
CA LYS A 367 6.20 4.46 12.96
C LYS A 367 7.52 4.30 13.72
N THR A 368 7.50 4.48 15.03
CA THR A 368 8.67 4.41 15.92
C THR A 368 8.34 3.60 17.18
N PRO A 369 9.36 3.08 17.90
CA PRO A 369 9.12 2.42 19.18
C PRO A 369 8.39 3.31 20.20
N ASP A 370 8.70 4.62 20.22
CA ASP A 370 8.05 5.58 21.11
C ASP A 370 6.56 5.77 20.82
N ASP A 371 6.14 5.53 19.57
CA ASP A 371 4.73 5.62 19.17
C ASP A 371 3.92 4.48 19.81
N VAL A 372 4.53 3.31 20.08
CA VAL A 372 3.82 2.18 20.71
C VAL A 372 3.19 2.62 22.03
N GLY A 373 3.96 3.22 22.94
CA GLY A 373 3.42 3.65 24.23
C GLY A 373 2.35 4.74 24.14
N LYS A 374 2.42 5.60 23.11
CA LYS A 374 1.50 6.72 22.91
C LYS A 374 0.18 6.28 22.27
N GLU A 375 0.26 5.46 21.22
CA GLU A 375 -0.89 5.09 20.40
C GLU A 375 -1.63 3.86 20.94
N LEU A 376 -0.94 2.98 21.68
CA LEU A 376 -1.51 1.71 22.13
C LEU A 376 -2.81 1.85 22.94
N PRO A 377 -2.98 2.82 23.86
CA PRO A 377 -4.26 2.99 24.56
C PRO A 377 -5.45 3.23 23.62
N ASP A 378 -5.26 4.06 22.59
CA ASP A 378 -6.31 4.34 21.60
C ASP A 378 -6.53 3.15 20.66
N ILE A 379 -5.46 2.47 20.24
CA ILE A 379 -5.54 1.23 19.46
C ILE A 379 -6.35 0.18 20.21
N VAL A 380 -6.02 -0.10 21.47
CA VAL A 380 -6.73 -1.09 22.30
C VAL A 380 -8.19 -0.70 22.47
N LYS A 381 -8.48 0.58 22.70
CA LYS A 381 -9.85 1.10 22.83
C LYS A 381 -10.66 0.86 21.55
N ALA A 382 -10.09 1.17 20.38
CA ALA A 382 -10.74 0.99 19.10
C ALA A 382 -10.96 -0.49 18.75
N LEU A 383 -9.93 -1.33 18.95
CA LEU A 383 -10.04 -2.77 18.67
C LEU A 383 -11.06 -3.47 19.58
N LYS A 384 -11.12 -3.12 20.87
CA LYS A 384 -12.17 -3.63 21.78
C LYS A 384 -13.56 -3.19 21.36
N ALA A 385 -13.73 -1.93 20.97
CA ALA A 385 -15.02 -1.41 20.52
C ALA A 385 -15.55 -2.13 19.26
N ARG A 386 -14.64 -2.66 18.43
CA ARG A 386 -14.95 -3.40 17.19
C ARG A 386 -15.06 -4.92 17.39
N GLY A 387 -14.73 -5.43 18.58
CA GLY A 387 -14.74 -6.86 18.92
C GLY A 387 -13.55 -7.63 18.37
N SER A 388 -12.45 -6.94 18.06
CA SER A 388 -11.21 -7.51 17.50
C SER A 388 -10.25 -7.99 18.59
N LEU A 389 -10.36 -7.42 19.80
CA LEU A 389 -9.62 -7.83 21.01
C LEU A 389 -10.53 -8.42 22.08
#